data_AF-A0A2M8NAQ5-F1
#
_entry.id   AF-A0A2M8NAQ5-F1
#
_cell.length_a   1.000
_cell.length_b   1.000
_cell.length_c   1.000
_cell.angle_alpha   90.00
_cell.angle_beta   90.00
_cell.angle_gamma   90.00
#
_symmetry.space_group_name_H-M   'P 1'
#
loop_
_entity.id
_entity.type
_entity.pdbx_description
1 polymer ?
#
loop_
_entity_poly.entity_id
_entity_poly.type
_entity_poly.pdbx_seq_one_letter_code
_entity_poly.pdbx_strand_id
1 'polypeptide(L)'
;MIRRTIFSFVLVASVLAGVLFAPLSAQPARAEAAPNGCGPSALYLYTLIPNTISYWHFWRGWETFNFTNACNAHDICYDGSGVPRSTCDSRFLNDMLSVCSRGWTWGSRTWCNTAAYTYYSSVVTFGWIAYTP
;
A
#
# COMPACT_ATOMS: atom_id res chain seq x y z
N MET A 1 35.13 61.43 26.46
CA MET A 1 35.24 60.87 25.09
C MET A 1 34.29 59.68 25.01
N ILE A 2 33.06 59.88 24.53
CA ILE A 2 32.53 59.39 23.23
C ILE A 2 32.45 57.85 23.11
N ARG A 3 31.25 57.32 23.43
CA ARG A 3 30.35 56.43 22.66
C ARG A 3 30.95 55.39 21.69
N ARG A 4 30.55 54.12 21.84
CA ARG A 4 30.23 53.13 20.76
C ARG A 4 29.54 51.87 21.37
N THR A 5 28.20 51.81 21.33
CA THR A 5 27.35 50.85 20.54
C THR A 5 27.42 49.39 21.01
N ILE A 6 26.46 48.91 21.83
CA ILE A 6 25.22 48.19 21.46
C ILE A 6 25.47 46.95 20.58
N PHE A 7 25.27 45.74 21.13
CA PHE A 7 24.41 44.69 20.56
C PHE A 7 24.12 43.63 21.63
N SER A 8 22.86 43.57 22.06
CA SER A 8 22.28 42.52 22.88
C SER A 8 22.30 41.18 22.13
N PHE A 9 22.82 40.12 22.72
CA PHE A 9 22.33 38.76 22.44
C PHE A 9 22.34 37.94 23.74
N VAL A 10 21.17 37.96 24.35
CA VAL A 10 20.71 37.13 25.44
C VAL A 10 20.56 35.68 24.95
N LEU A 11 20.88 34.71 25.83
CA LEU A 11 20.44 33.30 25.85
C LEU A 11 20.72 32.43 24.62
N VAL A 12 21.68 31.50 24.73
CA VAL A 12 21.40 30.07 24.46
C VAL A 12 22.29 29.21 25.38
N ALA A 13 21.85 29.03 26.62
CA ALA A 13 22.35 27.95 27.46
C ALA A 13 21.75 26.62 26.95
N SER A 14 22.61 25.73 26.49
CA SER A 14 22.56 24.31 26.82
C SER A 14 21.30 23.52 26.39
N VAL A 15 21.20 23.19 25.11
CA VAL A 15 20.22 22.23 24.52
C VAL A 15 20.53 20.76 24.89
N LEU A 16 20.93 20.47 26.13
CA LEU A 16 21.35 19.12 26.55
C LEU A 16 20.37 18.39 27.50
N ALA A 17 19.18 18.95 27.76
CA ALA A 17 18.18 18.35 28.64
C ALA A 17 16.85 17.99 27.94
N GLY A 18 16.83 17.91 26.60
CA GLY A 18 15.57 17.81 25.83
C GLY A 18 15.29 16.48 25.12
N VAL A 19 16.16 15.46 25.21
CA VAL A 19 16.06 14.25 24.35
C VAL A 19 15.75 12.95 25.10
N LEU A 20 15.68 12.96 26.44
CA LEU A 20 15.60 11.70 27.22
C LEU A 20 14.22 11.34 27.79
N PHE A 21 13.18 12.14 27.56
CA PHE A 21 11.81 11.83 28.00
C PHE A 21 10.76 12.30 26.99
N ALA A 22 10.90 11.92 25.71
CA ALA A 22 9.71 11.81 24.90
C ALA A 22 8.87 10.67 25.48
N PRO A 23 7.66 10.91 26.02
CA PRO A 23 6.77 9.80 26.29
C PRO A 23 6.60 9.04 24.97
N LEU A 24 6.64 7.71 25.06
CA LEU A 24 6.15 6.78 24.04
C LEU A 24 4.63 7.00 23.91
N SER A 25 4.21 8.21 23.53
CA SER A 25 2.84 8.54 23.19
C SER A 25 2.59 7.81 21.89
N ALA A 26 1.82 6.73 22.01
CA ALA A 26 1.10 6.02 20.97
C ALA A 26 1.49 6.42 19.55
N GLN A 27 2.13 5.49 18.82
CA GLN A 27 1.94 5.46 17.38
C GLN A 27 0.45 5.75 17.12
N PRO A 28 0.09 6.71 16.25
CA PRO A 28 -1.30 6.90 15.91
C PRO A 28 -1.83 5.52 15.54
N ALA A 29 -2.97 5.13 16.13
CA ALA A 29 -3.65 3.88 15.82
C ALA A 29 -3.51 3.67 14.31
N ARG A 30 -2.77 2.62 13.93
CA ARG A 30 -2.45 2.33 12.54
C ARG A 30 -3.77 2.39 11.80
N ALA A 31 -3.91 3.36 10.89
CA ALA A 31 -5.15 3.54 10.16
C ALA A 31 -5.58 2.18 9.62
N GLU A 32 -6.78 1.72 10.02
CA GLU A 32 -7.38 0.47 9.56
C GLU A 32 -7.19 0.36 8.05
N ALA A 33 -6.97 -0.87 7.58
CA ALA A 33 -6.93 -1.15 6.15
C ALA A 33 -8.36 -1.01 5.58
N ALA A 34 -8.82 0.24 5.44
CA ALA A 34 -10.10 0.53 4.82
C ALA A 34 -10.02 0.15 3.34
N PRO A 35 -11.08 -0.45 2.76
CA PRO A 35 -11.16 -0.72 1.32
C PRO A 35 -10.79 0.50 0.49
N ASN A 36 -9.58 0.51 -0.06
CA ASN A 36 -9.02 1.63 -0.83
C ASN A 36 -8.53 1.20 -2.22
N GLY A 37 -8.83 -0.05 -2.60
CA GLY A 37 -8.37 -0.66 -3.84
C GLY A 37 -6.98 -1.27 -3.70
N CYS A 38 -6.24 -1.32 -4.80
CA CYS A 38 -4.94 -1.97 -4.80
C CYS A 38 -3.83 -1.04 -4.30
N GLY A 39 -3.03 -1.55 -3.36
CA GLY A 39 -1.82 -0.91 -2.84
C GLY A 39 -2.00 -0.28 -1.45
N PRO A 40 -0.88 -0.02 -0.76
CA PRO A 40 -0.93 0.45 0.61
C PRO A 40 -1.51 1.87 0.69
N SER A 41 -2.33 2.12 1.71
CA SER A 41 -2.80 3.46 2.09
C SER A 41 -1.63 4.34 2.56
N ALA A 42 -0.60 3.73 3.13
CA ALA A 42 0.67 4.38 3.46
C ALA A 42 1.59 4.45 2.22
N LEU A 43 2.32 5.56 2.07
CA LEU A 43 3.34 5.83 1.02
C LEU A 43 2.85 6.44 -0.32
N TYR A 44 1.58 6.84 -0.47
CA TYR A 44 1.05 7.40 -1.74
C TYR A 44 1.23 6.48 -2.97
N LEU A 45 1.47 5.17 -2.76
CA LEU A 45 1.74 4.21 -3.84
C LEU A 45 0.47 3.69 -4.53
N TYR A 46 -0.73 4.14 -4.12
CA TYR A 46 -2.03 3.78 -4.72
C TYR A 46 -2.13 4.15 -6.22
N THR A 47 -1.29 5.05 -6.71
CA THR A 47 -1.19 5.39 -8.14
C THR A 47 -0.27 4.46 -8.93
N LEU A 48 0.65 3.76 -8.27
CA LEU A 48 1.59 2.84 -8.92
C LEU A 48 1.03 1.43 -9.08
N ILE A 49 0.11 1.04 -8.19
CA ILE A 49 -0.52 -0.28 -8.21
C ILE A 49 -1.96 -0.09 -8.72
N PRO A 50 -2.19 -0.22 -10.04
CA PRO A 50 -3.49 0.08 -10.61
C PRO A 50 -4.56 -0.91 -10.15
N ASN A 51 -5.69 -0.38 -9.69
CA ASN A 51 -6.92 -1.16 -9.50
C ASN A 51 -7.37 -1.89 -10.77
N THR A 52 -7.03 -1.32 -11.91
CA THR A 52 -7.56 -1.71 -13.20
C THR A 52 -6.42 -1.84 -14.19
N ILE A 53 -6.28 -3.02 -14.78
CA ILE A 53 -5.33 -3.28 -15.87
C ILE A 53 -6.09 -3.39 -17.18
N SER A 54 -5.46 -2.95 -18.27
CA SER A 54 -6.07 -2.97 -19.59
C SER A 54 -5.22 -3.76 -20.58
N TYR A 55 -5.88 -4.42 -21.50
CA TYR A 55 -5.27 -5.11 -22.63
C TYR A 55 -5.83 -4.52 -23.93
N TRP A 56 -4.93 -4.14 -24.83
CA TRP A 56 -5.33 -3.62 -26.14
C TRP A 56 -5.56 -4.76 -27.13
N HIS A 57 -6.80 -4.90 -27.60
CA HIS A 57 -7.12 -5.74 -28.74
C HIS A 57 -7.13 -4.90 -30.00
N PHE A 58 -6.33 -5.30 -30.99
CA PHE A 58 -6.27 -4.60 -32.28
C PHE A 58 -7.66 -4.47 -32.97
N TRP A 59 -8.54 -5.47 -32.82
CA TRP A 59 -9.86 -5.51 -33.48
C TRP A 59 -11.06 -5.13 -32.58
N ARG A 60 -10.90 -5.13 -31.25
CA ARG A 60 -12.00 -4.92 -30.29
C ARG A 60 -11.79 -3.73 -29.36
N GLY A 61 -10.64 -3.07 -29.43
CA GLY A 61 -10.27 -1.98 -28.54
C GLY A 61 -9.80 -2.47 -27.17
N TRP A 62 -9.97 -1.63 -26.16
CA TRP A 62 -9.52 -1.92 -24.80
C TRP A 62 -10.44 -2.92 -24.10
N GLU A 63 -9.85 -3.99 -23.56
CA GLU A 63 -10.46 -4.85 -22.56
C GLU A 63 -9.87 -4.52 -21.19
N THR A 64 -10.73 -4.46 -20.17
CA THR A 64 -10.39 -3.94 -18.86
C THR A 64 -10.67 -4.99 -17.78
N PHE A 65 -9.70 -5.22 -16.90
CA PHE A 65 -9.81 -6.13 -15.75
C PHE A 65 -9.68 -5.33 -14.46
N ASN A 66 -10.70 -5.41 -13.60
CA ASN A 66 -10.76 -4.66 -12.34
C ASN A 66 -10.49 -5.61 -11.16
N PHE A 67 -9.41 -5.34 -10.42
CA PHE A 67 -8.98 -6.07 -9.24
C PHE A 67 -9.36 -5.41 -7.91
N THR A 68 -10.07 -4.27 -7.92
CA THR A 68 -10.45 -3.54 -6.70
C THR A 68 -11.12 -4.43 -5.66
N ASN A 69 -12.04 -5.30 -6.07
CA ASN A 69 -12.71 -6.20 -5.11
C ASN A 69 -11.75 -7.24 -4.52
N ALA A 70 -10.82 -7.77 -5.31
CA ALA A 70 -9.81 -8.71 -4.82
C ALA A 70 -8.85 -8.01 -3.84
N CYS A 71 -8.41 -6.80 -4.16
CA CYS A 71 -7.54 -6.00 -3.30
C CYS A 71 -8.24 -5.64 -1.98
N ASN A 72 -9.47 -5.13 -2.03
CA ASN A 72 -10.24 -4.82 -0.82
C ASN A 72 -10.45 -6.05 0.08
N ALA A 73 -10.75 -7.22 -0.51
CA ALA A 73 -10.90 -8.45 0.25
C ALA A 73 -9.57 -8.92 0.87
N HIS A 74 -8.44 -8.69 0.19
CA HIS A 74 -7.11 -8.97 0.70
C HIS A 74 -6.76 -8.06 1.88
N ASP A 75 -7.01 -6.77 1.77
CA ASP A 75 -6.76 -5.79 2.84
C ASP A 75 -7.59 -6.10 4.09
N ILE A 76 -8.89 -6.42 3.93
CA ILE A 76 -9.75 -6.87 5.03
C ILE A 76 -9.21 -8.17 5.67
N CYS A 77 -8.72 -9.11 4.85
CA CYS A 77 -8.14 -10.35 5.37
C CYS A 77 -6.84 -10.09 6.15
N TYR A 78 -6.06 -9.11 5.69
CA TYR A 78 -4.83 -8.70 6.35
C TYR A 78 -5.05 -8.00 7.68
N ASP A 79 -6.25 -7.47 7.94
CA ASP A 79 -6.53 -6.65 9.13
C ASP A 79 -7.35 -7.40 10.19
N GLY A 80 -6.66 -8.06 11.12
CA GLY A 80 -7.26 -8.60 12.36
C GLY A 80 -8.21 -9.77 12.16
N SER A 81 -8.12 -10.47 11.03
CA SER A 81 -9.00 -11.61 10.72
C SER A 81 -8.61 -12.91 11.44
N GLY A 82 -7.41 -12.99 12.04
CA GLY A 82 -6.85 -14.24 12.57
C GLY A 82 -6.45 -15.25 11.49
N VAL A 83 -6.65 -14.93 10.20
CA VAL A 83 -6.34 -15.81 9.07
C VAL A 83 -4.83 -15.74 8.79
N PRO A 84 -4.14 -16.87 8.55
CA PRO A 84 -2.74 -16.84 8.18
C PRO A 84 -2.50 -16.00 6.93
N ARG A 85 -1.47 -15.15 6.94
CA ARG A 85 -1.10 -14.28 5.80
C ARG A 85 -1.08 -15.02 4.46
N SER A 86 -0.46 -16.20 4.42
CA SER A 86 -0.38 -17.04 3.21
C SER A 86 -1.74 -17.47 2.68
N THR A 87 -2.74 -17.63 3.55
CA THR A 87 -4.11 -17.94 3.17
C THR A 87 -4.80 -16.71 2.57
N CYS A 88 -4.60 -15.52 3.14
CA CYS A 88 -5.06 -14.27 2.54
C CYS A 88 -4.44 -14.06 1.15
N ASP A 89 -3.11 -14.23 1.03
CA ASP A 89 -2.39 -14.09 -0.24
C ASP A 89 -2.89 -15.08 -1.30
N SER A 90 -3.15 -16.33 -0.92
CA SER A 90 -3.67 -17.35 -1.83
C SER A 90 -5.09 -17.04 -2.29
N ARG A 91 -5.96 -16.55 -1.39
CA ARG A 91 -7.32 -16.11 -1.74
C ARG A 91 -7.28 -14.93 -2.71
N PHE A 92 -6.42 -13.96 -2.43
CA PHE A 92 -6.21 -12.79 -3.29
C PHE A 92 -5.82 -13.18 -4.72
N LEU A 93 -4.86 -14.11 -4.89
CA LEU A 93 -4.51 -14.62 -6.21
C LEU A 93 -5.71 -15.26 -6.90
N ASN A 94 -6.45 -16.13 -6.22
CA ASN A 94 -7.60 -16.81 -6.79
C ASN A 94 -8.71 -15.83 -7.22
N ASP A 95 -8.94 -14.78 -6.43
CA ASP A 95 -9.92 -13.75 -6.75
C ASP A 95 -9.52 -12.97 -8.01
N MET A 96 -8.24 -12.60 -8.14
CA MET A 96 -7.74 -11.97 -9.38
C MET A 96 -7.79 -12.91 -10.58
N LEU A 97 -7.43 -14.19 -10.43
CA LEU A 97 -7.53 -15.18 -11.51
C LEU A 97 -8.99 -15.40 -11.96
N SER A 98 -9.94 -15.32 -11.03
CA SER A 98 -11.38 -15.35 -11.34
C SER A 98 -11.79 -14.17 -12.23
N VAL A 99 -11.27 -12.97 -11.95
CA VAL A 99 -11.45 -11.80 -12.84
C VAL A 99 -10.84 -12.08 -14.22
N CYS A 100 -9.63 -12.63 -14.27
CA CYS A 100 -8.92 -12.91 -15.52
C CYS A 100 -9.61 -13.97 -16.39
N SER A 101 -10.31 -14.94 -15.79
CA SER A 101 -11.02 -16.00 -16.52
C SER A 101 -12.06 -15.46 -17.52
N ARG A 102 -12.56 -14.23 -17.29
CA ARG A 102 -13.55 -13.54 -18.11
C ARG A 102 -12.97 -12.91 -19.38
N GLY A 103 -11.65 -13.00 -19.57
CA GLY A 103 -10.96 -12.43 -20.73
C GLY A 103 -11.52 -12.94 -22.07
N TRP A 104 -11.67 -12.04 -23.04
CA TRP A 104 -12.22 -12.33 -24.37
C TRP A 104 -11.38 -13.31 -25.17
N THR A 105 -10.07 -13.32 -24.96
CA THR A 105 -9.13 -14.12 -25.73
C THR A 105 -8.17 -14.84 -24.80
N TRP A 106 -7.50 -15.87 -25.31
CA TRP A 106 -6.40 -16.49 -24.57
C TRP A 106 -5.29 -15.49 -24.25
N GLY A 107 -4.94 -14.59 -25.18
CA GLY A 107 -3.91 -13.56 -24.96
C GLY A 107 -4.23 -12.61 -23.82
N SER A 108 -5.47 -12.10 -23.76
CA SER A 108 -5.89 -11.21 -22.68
C SER A 108 -6.02 -11.91 -21.32
N ARG A 109 -6.44 -13.18 -21.30
CA ARG A 109 -6.40 -14.02 -20.09
C ARG A 109 -4.98 -14.21 -19.58
N THR A 110 -4.03 -14.54 -20.47
CA THR A 110 -2.62 -14.74 -20.12
C THR A 110 -1.96 -13.45 -19.62
N TRP A 111 -2.27 -12.31 -20.24
CA TRP A 111 -1.83 -11.00 -19.77
C TRP A 111 -2.37 -10.70 -18.37
N CYS A 112 -3.68 -10.86 -18.17
CA CYS A 112 -4.30 -10.64 -16.86
C CYS A 112 -3.73 -11.59 -15.79
N ASN A 113 -3.56 -12.87 -16.10
CA ASN A 113 -2.98 -13.85 -15.19
C ASN A 113 -1.55 -13.45 -14.78
N THR A 114 -0.72 -13.02 -15.73
CA THR A 114 0.64 -12.54 -15.44
C THR A 114 0.62 -11.37 -14.45
N ALA A 115 -0.31 -10.41 -14.65
CA ALA A 115 -0.49 -9.32 -13.70
C ALA A 115 -0.97 -9.83 -12.33
N ALA A 116 -1.96 -10.73 -12.26
CA ALA A 116 -2.42 -11.32 -11.00
C ALA A 116 -1.29 -12.02 -10.22
N TYR A 117 -0.43 -12.79 -10.91
CA TYR A 117 0.76 -13.40 -10.30
C TYR A 117 1.79 -12.37 -9.83
N THR A 118 1.89 -11.21 -10.49
CA THR A 118 2.80 -10.13 -10.10
C THR A 118 2.32 -9.47 -8.79
N TYR A 119 1.01 -9.23 -8.67
CA TYR A 119 0.39 -8.70 -7.47
C TYR A 119 0.55 -9.68 -6.31
N TYR A 120 0.25 -10.96 -6.54
CA TYR A 120 0.46 -12.03 -5.57
C TYR A 120 1.92 -12.12 -5.10
N SER A 121 2.88 -12.13 -6.03
CA SER A 121 4.30 -12.21 -5.69
C SER A 121 4.76 -11.01 -4.85
N SER A 122 4.19 -9.84 -5.13
CA SER A 122 4.46 -8.60 -4.37
C SER A 122 3.98 -8.73 -2.92
N VAL A 123 2.75 -9.20 -2.68
CA VAL A 123 2.22 -9.37 -1.31
C VAL A 123 2.89 -10.53 -0.57
N VAL A 124 3.28 -11.60 -1.25
CA VAL A 124 4.06 -12.69 -0.64
C VAL A 124 5.41 -12.17 -0.13
N THR A 125 6.08 -11.33 -0.93
CA THR A 125 7.43 -10.81 -0.65
C THR A 125 7.43 -9.68 0.39
N PHE A 126 6.50 -8.72 0.27
CA PHE A 126 6.51 -7.48 1.05
C PHE A 126 5.32 -7.32 2.00
N GLY A 127 4.29 -8.16 1.87
CA GLY A 127 3.04 -8.01 2.62
C GLY A 127 3.15 -8.23 4.13
N TRP A 128 4.26 -8.78 4.62
CA TRP A 128 4.53 -8.89 6.06
C TRP A 128 4.58 -7.55 6.78
N ILE A 129 4.88 -6.45 6.07
CA ILE A 129 4.86 -5.08 6.61
C ILE A 129 3.42 -4.64 6.89
N ALA A 130 2.49 -5.14 6.09
CA ALA A 130 1.09 -4.75 6.13
C ALA A 130 0.20 -5.72 6.95
N TYR A 131 0.60 -6.97 7.13
CA TYR A 131 -0.22 -7.98 7.81
C TYR A 131 -0.36 -7.73 9.32
N THR A 132 -1.60 -7.74 9.82
CA THR A 132 -1.97 -7.69 11.23
C THR A 132 -2.80 -8.94 11.58
N PRO A 133 -2.21 -9.93 12.27
CA PRO A 133 -2.90 -11.18 12.60
C PRO A 133 -4.11 -10.98 13.52
#